data_AF-A0A6C0HNN8-F1
#
_entry.id   AF-A0A6C0HNN8-F1
#
_cell.length_a   1.000
_cell.length_b   1.000
_cell.length_c   1.000
_cell.angle_alpha   90.00
_cell.angle_beta   90.00
_cell.angle_gamma   90.00
#
_symmetry.space_group_name_H-M   'P 1'
#
loop_
_entity.id
_entity.type
_entity.pdbx_description
1 polymer ?
#
loop_
_entity_poly.entity_id
_entity_poly.type
_entity_poly.pdbx_seq_one_letter_code
_entity_poly.pdbx_strand_id
1 'polypeptide(L)'
;MSYTKIKKSLLKQKKSQYKYKKNKISLKQIKIHKNLSIKNNINSTSNSTLNFKLNKSLENIYKNINFNPSEQTQLINTITLKKNTFFDKYNTNLCIINIYNNCDISKNAIFKLINELDIPKDNRVLLTKEFLKKLCKWIDIYHHDTYIKTCILIWISDRFIWNIENVDKRIPICVYATPINLNYIIIPDNTFYILNEQKRYASTGLDWAQQKKLFTYSNTKKNLIFFRGVDTTNLNHNLRQVIKSKLNYEKDKEFKKAMKYEFLTHKNYKSVKEFKEYKFLLNLPGRYPWSTRLKYLYLSKSFIINIRVKTLGDVNDDVYNSFVDLLVPDNLCINIDMNYYYNDNDNDNPNKYVKQNIYETNKVYEKIKQIYHQYKNKNPIESTKVQQAYDLINKLDIKQIYQYYYKMICLNQKIGLVPM
;
A
#
# COMPACT_ATOMS: atom_id res chain seq x y z
N MET A 1 38.33 -44.18 45.51
CA MET A 1 37.42 -44.78 46.51
C MET A 1 36.87 -43.68 47.41
N SER A 2 35.55 -43.73 47.65
CA SER A 2 34.68 -43.02 48.62
C SER A 2 34.77 -41.48 48.74
N TYR A 3 33.81 -40.66 48.28
CA TYR A 3 32.46 -40.41 48.87
C TYR A 3 32.52 -40.35 50.41
N THR A 4 32.16 -39.28 51.15
CA THR A 4 30.84 -38.67 51.28
C THR A 4 30.86 -37.62 52.42
N LYS A 5 29.91 -36.67 52.42
CA LYS A 5 29.46 -35.78 53.54
C LYS A 5 30.44 -34.65 53.85
N ILE A 6 30.17 -33.36 53.64
CA ILE A 6 29.07 -32.55 54.21
C ILE A 6 28.93 -31.29 53.34
N LYS A 7 27.89 -31.19 52.51
CA LYS A 7 27.45 -29.89 51.92
C LYS A 7 25.95 -29.90 51.57
N LYS A 8 25.15 -30.36 52.53
CA LYS A 8 23.68 -30.21 52.56
C LYS A 8 23.27 -29.56 53.89
N SER A 9 23.58 -28.28 54.06
CA SER A 9 23.02 -27.47 55.18
C SER A 9 22.79 -25.98 54.86
N LEU A 10 22.94 -25.53 53.61
CA LEU A 10 22.80 -24.11 53.24
C LEU A 10 21.59 -23.78 52.35
N LEU A 11 20.57 -24.64 52.33
CA LEU A 11 19.39 -24.47 51.45
C LEU A 11 18.03 -24.57 52.15
N LYS A 12 17.99 -24.39 53.47
CA LYS A 12 16.74 -24.28 54.25
C LYS A 12 16.91 -23.31 55.42
N GLN A 13 16.94 -22.01 55.17
CA GLN A 13 16.59 -20.96 56.14
C GLN A 13 16.64 -19.58 55.48
N LYS A 14 15.56 -19.22 54.77
CA LYS A 14 15.04 -17.85 54.61
C LYS A 14 13.66 -17.90 53.93
N LYS A 15 12.82 -18.84 54.41
CA LYS A 15 11.37 -18.87 54.22
C LYS A 15 10.73 -18.53 55.56
N SER A 16 10.61 -17.25 55.86
CA SER A 16 9.60 -16.71 56.78
C SER A 16 9.60 -15.19 56.63
N GLN A 17 8.42 -14.59 56.71
CA GLN A 17 8.16 -13.15 56.67
C GLN A 17 8.11 -12.46 55.29
N TYR A 18 7.17 -12.88 54.44
CA TYR A 18 6.36 -11.91 53.68
C TYR A 18 4.89 -12.32 53.76
N LYS A 19 4.24 -11.88 54.84
CA LYS A 19 2.79 -11.97 55.03
C LYS A 19 2.13 -11.01 54.04
N TYR A 20 1.37 -11.57 53.11
CA TYR A 20 0.44 -10.85 52.24
C TYR A 20 -0.56 -10.05 53.09
N LYS A 21 -0.38 -8.73 53.15
CA LYS A 21 -1.42 -7.79 53.59
C LYS A 21 -2.34 -7.53 52.40
N LYS A 22 -3.51 -8.18 52.41
CA LYS A 22 -4.70 -7.80 51.63
C LYS A 22 -5.07 -6.36 52.00
N ASN A 23 -4.68 -5.38 51.17
CA ASN A 23 -5.29 -4.06 51.23
C ASN A 23 -6.55 -4.06 50.36
N LYS A 24 -7.70 -4.10 51.03
CA LYS A 24 -8.98 -3.56 50.55
C LYS A 24 -8.73 -2.10 50.15
N ILE A 25 -8.61 -1.83 48.85
CA ILE A 25 -8.79 -0.47 48.33
C ILE A 25 -10.29 -0.31 48.09
N SER A 26 -10.87 0.59 48.87
CA SER A 26 -12.28 0.93 48.89
C SER A 26 -12.75 1.51 47.56
N LEU A 27 -13.87 1.00 47.07
CA LEU A 27 -14.72 1.53 45.99
C LEU A 27 -15.37 2.88 46.36
N LYS A 28 -14.58 3.93 46.59
CA LYS A 28 -15.11 5.29 46.70
C LYS A 28 -14.26 6.27 45.90
N GLN A 29 -14.95 6.90 44.94
CA GLN A 29 -14.57 8.11 44.21
C GLN A 29 -13.56 7.96 43.06
N ILE A 30 -14.02 7.31 41.98
CA ILE A 30 -13.64 7.73 40.62
C ILE A 30 -14.84 8.50 40.05
N LYS A 31 -15.00 9.74 40.52
CA LYS A 31 -15.79 10.77 39.83
C LYS A 31 -14.92 11.20 38.64
N ILE A 32 -15.00 10.45 37.55
CA ILE A 32 -14.36 10.82 36.28
C ILE A 32 -14.90 12.19 35.92
N HIS A 33 -13.99 13.15 35.78
CA HIS A 33 -14.22 14.43 35.13
C HIS A 33 -14.86 14.22 33.75
N LYS A 34 -16.20 14.18 33.71
CA LYS A 34 -16.99 14.73 32.60
C LYS A 34 -16.74 16.24 32.60
N ASN A 35 -15.62 16.66 32.05
CA ASN A 35 -15.34 18.03 31.57
C ASN A 35 -13.99 18.07 30.83
N LEU A 36 -13.82 17.15 29.88
CA LEU A 36 -12.95 17.38 28.73
C LEU A 36 -13.84 17.60 27.51
N SER A 37 -14.70 18.62 27.59
CA SER A 37 -15.12 19.36 26.40
C SER A 37 -13.92 20.19 25.93
N ILE A 38 -12.87 19.52 25.46
CA ILE A 38 -11.85 20.17 24.67
C ILE A 38 -12.58 20.64 23.43
N LYS A 39 -12.70 21.97 23.31
CA LYS A 39 -13.00 22.67 22.06
C LYS A 39 -11.95 22.25 21.02
N ASN A 40 -12.16 21.09 20.39
CA ASN A 40 -11.54 20.70 19.12
C ASN A 40 -12.37 21.29 17.97
N ASN A 41 -12.65 22.59 18.05
CA ASN A 41 -13.15 23.37 16.93
C ASN A 41 -11.96 24.14 16.38
N ILE A 42 -11.17 23.47 15.54
CA ILE A 42 -10.32 23.99 14.44
C ILE A 42 -9.60 22.72 13.90
N ASN A 43 -9.91 22.31 12.67
CA ASN A 43 -9.37 21.16 11.86
C ASN A 43 -10.30 19.95 11.57
N SER A 44 -11.57 19.92 11.99
CA SER A 44 -12.46 18.77 11.73
C SER A 44 -12.90 18.62 10.25
N THR A 45 -12.99 19.72 9.50
CA THR A 45 -13.52 19.74 8.12
C THR A 45 -12.59 19.09 7.09
N SER A 46 -11.26 19.19 7.24
CA SER A 46 -10.37 18.54 6.27
C SER A 46 -10.27 17.03 6.47
N ASN A 47 -10.38 16.56 7.73
CA ASN A 47 -10.30 15.13 8.04
C ASN A 47 -11.55 14.37 7.63
N SER A 48 -12.74 14.99 7.79
CA SER A 48 -13.99 14.41 7.29
C SER A 48 -13.99 14.24 5.77
N THR A 49 -13.37 15.18 5.04
CA THR A 49 -13.34 15.16 3.57
C THR A 49 -12.52 13.99 3.01
N LEU A 50 -11.37 13.67 3.62
CA LEU A 50 -10.52 12.56 3.17
C LEU A 50 -11.22 11.20 3.36
N ASN A 51 -11.76 10.97 4.57
CA ASN A 51 -12.50 9.75 4.88
C ASN A 51 -13.74 9.60 4.00
N PHE A 52 -14.42 10.71 3.69
CA PHE A 52 -15.57 10.70 2.80
C PHE A 52 -15.23 10.20 1.39
N LYS A 53 -14.13 10.68 0.77
CA LYS A 53 -13.71 10.24 -0.57
C LYS A 53 -13.40 8.75 -0.62
N LEU A 54 -12.61 8.26 0.33
CA LEU A 54 -12.26 6.85 0.44
C LEU A 54 -13.50 5.97 0.63
N ASN A 55 -14.39 6.37 1.54
CA ASN A 55 -15.63 5.64 1.82
C ASN A 55 -16.54 5.59 0.60
N LYS A 56 -16.66 6.68 -0.16
CA LYS A 56 -17.46 6.72 -1.39
C LYS A 56 -16.91 5.75 -2.45
N SER A 57 -15.59 5.64 -2.59
CA SER A 57 -14.97 4.68 -3.50
C SER A 57 -15.32 3.23 -3.10
N LEU A 58 -15.22 2.89 -1.81
CA LEU A 58 -15.63 1.58 -1.32
C LEU A 58 -17.12 1.34 -1.58
N GLU A 59 -17.98 2.26 -1.17
CA GLU A 59 -19.43 2.11 -1.31
C GLU A 59 -19.86 1.92 -2.77
N ASN A 60 -19.22 2.60 -3.73
CA ASN A 60 -19.48 2.38 -5.15
C ASN A 60 -19.13 0.97 -5.61
N ILE A 61 -17.99 0.42 -5.15
CA ILE A 61 -17.60 -0.96 -5.47
C ILE A 61 -18.63 -1.94 -4.89
N TYR A 62 -18.97 -1.79 -3.60
CA TYR A 62 -19.90 -2.70 -2.92
C TYR A 62 -21.36 -2.58 -3.39
N LYS A 63 -21.80 -1.41 -3.88
CA LYS A 63 -23.15 -1.24 -4.48
C LYS A 63 -23.36 -2.13 -5.68
N ASN A 64 -22.30 -2.46 -6.41
CA ASN A 64 -22.36 -3.32 -7.59
C ASN A 64 -22.24 -4.82 -7.23
N ILE A 65 -22.06 -5.15 -5.95
CA ILE A 65 -21.95 -6.51 -5.44
C ILE A 65 -23.29 -6.87 -4.80
N ASN A 66 -24.12 -7.60 -5.54
CA ASN A 66 -25.34 -8.20 -4.99
C ASN A 66 -25.27 -9.70 -5.23
N PHE A 67 -25.17 -10.47 -4.14
CA PHE A 67 -25.26 -11.92 -4.17
C PHE A 67 -26.54 -12.34 -3.48
N ASN A 68 -27.38 -13.11 -4.14
CA ASN A 68 -28.45 -13.81 -3.44
C ASN A 68 -27.85 -14.90 -2.52
N PRO A 69 -28.59 -15.38 -1.49
CA PRO A 69 -28.04 -16.36 -0.54
C PRO A 69 -27.49 -17.64 -1.19
N SER A 70 -28.13 -18.13 -2.27
CA SER A 70 -27.67 -19.32 -2.98
C SER A 70 -26.34 -19.10 -3.71
N GLU A 71 -26.16 -17.91 -4.30
CA GLU A 71 -24.89 -17.50 -4.92
C GLU A 71 -23.79 -17.36 -3.86
N GLN A 72 -24.11 -16.82 -2.68
CA GLN A 72 -23.14 -16.73 -1.57
C GLN A 72 -22.65 -18.12 -1.17
N THR A 73 -23.55 -19.08 -0.99
CA THR A 73 -23.18 -20.47 -0.65
C THR A 73 -22.35 -21.12 -1.77
N GLN A 74 -22.76 -20.98 -3.03
CA GLN A 74 -22.03 -21.53 -4.17
C GLN A 74 -20.65 -20.90 -4.32
N LEU A 75 -20.52 -19.60 -4.04
CA LEU A 75 -19.27 -18.86 -4.07
C LEU A 75 -18.30 -19.32 -2.99
N ILE A 76 -18.78 -19.42 -1.74
CA ILE A 76 -17.99 -19.92 -0.62
C ILE A 76 -17.57 -21.37 -0.89
N ASN A 77 -18.47 -22.20 -1.40
CA ASN A 77 -18.16 -23.57 -1.80
C ASN A 77 -17.14 -23.60 -2.94
N THR A 78 -17.23 -22.70 -3.93
CA THR A 78 -16.26 -22.62 -5.03
C THR A 78 -14.88 -22.22 -4.53
N ILE A 79 -14.79 -21.21 -3.66
CA ILE A 79 -13.53 -20.78 -3.04
C ILE A 79 -12.94 -21.92 -2.18
N THR A 80 -13.80 -22.66 -1.46
CA THR A 80 -13.41 -23.74 -0.56
C THR A 80 -13.04 -25.04 -1.29
N LEU A 81 -13.79 -25.45 -2.30
CA LEU A 81 -13.56 -26.67 -3.09
C LEU A 81 -12.42 -26.47 -4.08
N LYS A 82 -12.37 -25.30 -4.74
CA LYS A 82 -11.20 -24.93 -5.52
C LYS A 82 -10.04 -24.53 -4.62
N LYS A 83 -10.17 -24.51 -3.28
CA LYS A 83 -9.04 -24.21 -2.39
C LYS A 83 -7.83 -25.12 -2.68
N ASN A 84 -8.06 -26.36 -3.09
CA ASN A 84 -6.95 -27.24 -3.47
C ASN A 84 -6.47 -26.92 -4.89
N THR A 85 -7.32 -26.97 -5.92
CA THR A 85 -6.89 -26.77 -7.33
C THR A 85 -6.50 -25.33 -7.73
N PHE A 86 -7.18 -24.33 -7.17
CA PHE A 86 -6.90 -22.91 -7.39
C PHE A 86 -5.64 -22.47 -6.63
N PHE A 87 -5.46 -22.91 -5.37
CA PHE A 87 -4.24 -22.57 -4.65
C PHE A 87 -3.05 -23.35 -5.19
N ASP A 88 -3.18 -24.61 -5.60
CA ASP A 88 -2.06 -25.38 -6.17
C ASP A 88 -1.44 -24.69 -7.41
N LYS A 89 -2.25 -24.02 -8.24
CA LYS A 89 -1.78 -23.26 -9.43
C LYS A 89 -1.27 -21.84 -9.13
N TYR A 90 -1.81 -21.16 -8.10
CA TYR A 90 -1.54 -19.73 -7.83
C TYR A 90 -0.95 -19.47 -6.41
N ASN A 91 -0.36 -20.51 -5.81
CA ASN A 91 -0.10 -20.81 -4.38
C ASN A 91 0.60 -19.79 -3.46
N THR A 92 0.78 -18.52 -3.85
CA THR A 92 1.74 -17.64 -3.15
C THR A 92 1.22 -16.27 -2.75
N ASN A 93 0.10 -15.79 -3.32
CA ASN A 93 -0.29 -14.38 -3.15
C ASN A 93 -1.71 -14.15 -2.59
N LEU A 94 -2.64 -15.12 -2.63
CA LEU A 94 -3.99 -14.92 -2.08
C LEU A 94 -4.02 -15.27 -0.58
N CYS A 95 -4.42 -14.31 0.25
CA CYS A 95 -4.68 -14.49 1.67
C CYS A 95 -6.18 -14.40 1.94
N ILE A 96 -6.73 -15.42 2.60
CA ILE A 96 -8.09 -15.38 3.15
C ILE A 96 -7.97 -15.05 4.63
N ILE A 97 -8.66 -14.01 5.06
CA ILE A 97 -8.66 -13.56 6.45
C ILE A 97 -10.07 -13.66 7.00
N ASN A 98 -10.23 -14.56 7.96
CA ASN A 98 -11.47 -14.73 8.69
C ASN A 98 -11.46 -13.79 9.89
N ILE A 99 -12.48 -12.96 10.01
CA ILE A 99 -12.66 -11.99 11.08
C ILE A 99 -13.88 -12.41 11.89
N TYR A 100 -13.67 -12.56 13.19
CA TYR A 100 -14.68 -12.86 14.19
C TYR A 100 -14.50 -11.90 15.35
N ASN A 101 -15.55 -11.17 15.71
CA ASN A 101 -15.61 -10.39 16.95
C ASN A 101 -16.52 -11.08 17.95
N ASN A 102 -15.95 -11.56 19.06
CA ASN A 102 -16.59 -11.68 20.38
C ASN A 102 -15.47 -11.94 21.39
N CYS A 103 -15.56 -11.29 22.55
CA CYS A 103 -14.56 -11.14 23.61
C CYS A 103 -14.06 -12.45 24.25
N ASP A 104 -13.39 -13.28 23.47
CA ASP A 104 -12.38 -14.21 23.93
C ASP A 104 -11.38 -14.32 22.78
N ILE A 105 -10.35 -13.47 22.82
CA ILE A 105 -9.20 -13.57 21.92
C ILE A 105 -8.40 -14.81 22.34
N SER A 106 -8.99 -15.99 22.14
CA SER A 106 -8.16 -17.13 21.83
C SER A 106 -7.39 -16.73 20.57
N LYS A 107 -6.08 -16.86 20.63
CA LYS A 107 -5.10 -16.57 19.57
C LYS A 107 -5.40 -17.25 18.21
N ASN A 108 -6.54 -17.92 18.06
CA ASN A 108 -6.82 -18.95 17.06
C ASN A 108 -7.79 -18.50 15.95
N ALA A 109 -8.72 -17.57 16.20
CA ALA A 109 -9.81 -17.29 15.23
C ALA A 109 -9.35 -16.50 13.99
N ILE A 110 -8.37 -15.60 14.13
CA ILE A 110 -7.80 -14.83 13.00
C ILE A 110 -6.92 -15.72 12.10
N PHE A 111 -6.41 -16.85 12.61
CA PHE A 111 -5.20 -17.48 12.08
C PHE A 111 -5.35 -18.87 11.49
N LYS A 112 -6.54 -19.47 11.47
CA LYS A 112 -6.69 -20.86 10.99
C LYS A 112 -6.18 -21.04 9.56
N LEU A 113 -6.35 -20.05 8.66
CA LEU A 113 -5.88 -20.20 7.29
C LEU A 113 -4.41 -19.80 7.04
N ILE A 114 -3.83 -18.85 7.79
CA ILE A 114 -2.47 -18.35 7.52
C ILE A 114 -1.40 -19.29 8.08
N ASN A 115 -1.70 -20.02 9.16
CA ASN A 115 -0.73 -20.96 9.75
C ASN A 115 -0.75 -22.35 9.07
N GLU A 116 -1.81 -22.70 8.36
CA GLU A 116 -1.95 -24.00 7.65
C GLU A 116 -1.39 -23.96 6.22
N LEU A 117 -1.27 -22.78 5.64
CA LEU A 117 -0.65 -22.62 4.32
C LEU A 117 0.87 -22.54 4.52
N ASP A 118 1.59 -23.45 3.89
CA ASP A 118 3.05 -23.42 3.73
C ASP A 118 3.42 -22.29 2.73
N ILE A 119 3.00 -21.06 3.04
CA ILE A 119 3.06 -19.91 2.14
C ILE A 119 4.53 -19.53 1.98
N PRO A 120 5.02 -19.33 0.74
CA PRO A 120 6.41 -18.98 0.50
C PRO A 120 6.86 -17.68 1.20
N LYS A 121 8.19 -17.53 1.23
CA LYS A 121 9.02 -16.47 1.85
C LYS A 121 8.73 -15.02 1.42
N ASP A 122 7.52 -14.66 0.99
CA ASP A 122 7.16 -13.27 0.72
C ASP A 122 6.85 -12.54 2.03
N ASN A 123 7.82 -11.74 2.47
CA ASN A 123 7.68 -10.94 3.68
C ASN A 123 6.47 -9.98 3.66
N ARG A 124 5.89 -9.65 2.51
CA ARG A 124 4.66 -8.84 2.44
C ARG A 124 3.50 -9.52 3.16
N VAL A 125 3.41 -10.85 3.13
CA VAL A 125 2.39 -11.61 3.87
C VAL A 125 2.54 -11.39 5.37
N LEU A 126 3.78 -11.48 5.87
CA LEU A 126 4.09 -11.24 7.29
C LEU A 126 3.79 -9.80 7.70
N LEU A 127 4.14 -8.81 6.86
CA LEU A 127 3.84 -7.40 7.12
C LEU A 127 2.34 -7.14 7.17
N THR A 128 1.56 -7.70 6.23
CA THR A 128 0.10 -7.60 6.22
C THR A 128 -0.50 -8.27 7.46
N LYS A 129 0.00 -9.44 7.88
CA LYS A 129 -0.40 -10.12 9.12
C LYS A 129 -0.19 -9.24 10.35
N GLU A 130 0.98 -8.62 10.50
CA GLU A 130 1.25 -7.74 11.63
C GLU A 130 0.41 -6.46 11.61
N PHE A 131 0.13 -5.91 10.42
CA PHE A 131 -0.81 -4.80 10.29
C PHE A 131 -2.22 -5.18 10.75
N LEU A 132 -2.75 -6.32 10.29
CA LEU A 132 -4.10 -6.78 10.64
C LEU A 132 -4.25 -7.05 12.14
N LYS A 133 -3.22 -7.61 12.81
CA LYS A 133 -3.22 -7.74 14.27
C LYS A 133 -3.39 -6.39 14.98
N LYS A 134 -2.72 -5.35 14.49
CA LYS A 134 -2.84 -4.00 15.07
C LYS A 134 -4.21 -3.38 14.77
N LEU A 135 -4.75 -3.61 13.56
CA LEU A 135 -6.10 -3.22 13.19
C LEU A 135 -7.15 -3.88 14.10
N CYS A 136 -7.08 -5.18 14.35
CA CYS A 136 -8.02 -5.88 15.23
C CYS A 136 -7.99 -5.28 16.65
N LYS A 137 -6.81 -5.07 17.23
CA LYS A 137 -6.69 -4.38 18.52
C LYS A 137 -7.31 -2.99 18.51
N TRP A 138 -7.17 -2.25 17.41
CA TRP A 138 -7.80 -0.94 17.26
C TRP A 138 -9.33 -1.06 17.19
N ILE A 139 -9.87 -2.04 16.47
CA ILE A 139 -11.32 -2.33 16.43
C ILE A 139 -11.83 -2.70 17.83
N ASP A 140 -11.13 -3.56 18.57
CA ASP A 140 -11.50 -3.96 19.94
C ASP A 140 -11.57 -2.75 20.89
N ILE A 141 -10.68 -1.78 20.73
CA ILE A 141 -10.65 -0.59 21.60
C ILE A 141 -11.77 0.39 21.23
N TYR A 142 -11.96 0.67 19.94
CA TYR A 142 -12.79 1.79 19.48
C TYR A 142 -14.17 1.38 18.95
N HIS A 143 -14.41 0.09 18.71
CA HIS A 143 -15.61 -0.46 18.08
C HIS A 143 -16.06 -1.79 18.74
N HIS A 144 -15.83 -1.95 20.06
CA HIS A 144 -16.14 -3.17 20.81
C HIS A 144 -17.60 -3.64 20.70
N ASP A 145 -18.55 -2.73 20.52
CA ASP A 145 -19.98 -3.06 20.40
C ASP A 145 -20.36 -3.63 19.02
N THR A 146 -19.44 -3.67 18.06
CA THR A 146 -19.73 -4.17 16.70
C THR A 146 -19.39 -5.66 16.59
N TYR A 147 -20.41 -6.50 16.46
CA TYR A 147 -20.25 -7.89 16.08
C TYR A 147 -19.93 -8.02 14.59
N ILE A 148 -18.75 -8.54 14.28
CA ILE A 148 -18.25 -8.72 12.92
C ILE A 148 -17.92 -10.18 12.71
N LYS A 149 -18.60 -10.80 11.73
CA LYS A 149 -18.26 -12.12 11.20
C LYS A 149 -18.16 -12.01 9.68
N THR A 150 -16.94 -11.98 9.15
CA THR A 150 -16.71 -11.86 7.70
C THR A 150 -15.38 -12.47 7.28
N CYS A 151 -15.27 -12.76 5.99
CA CYS A 151 -14.06 -13.14 5.30
C CYS A 151 -13.60 -11.98 4.40
N ILE A 152 -12.29 -11.71 4.35
CA ILE A 152 -11.67 -10.80 3.39
C ILE A 152 -10.65 -11.58 2.56
N LEU A 153 -10.70 -11.37 1.24
CA LEU A 153 -9.72 -11.89 0.30
C LEU A 153 -8.72 -10.79 -0.05
N ILE A 154 -7.44 -11.00 0.23
CA ILE A 154 -6.37 -10.05 -0.10
C ILE A 154 -5.37 -10.72 -1.04
N TRP A 155 -5.18 -10.14 -2.21
CA TRP A 155 -4.16 -10.51 -3.17
C TRP A 155 -2.89 -9.69 -2.95
N ILE A 156 -1.92 -10.29 -2.28
CA ILE A 156 -0.63 -9.71 -1.91
C ILE A 156 0.34 -9.87 -3.09
N SER A 157 0.26 -8.99 -4.07
CA SER A 157 1.21 -8.96 -5.18
C SER A 157 1.33 -7.58 -5.81
N ASP A 158 2.41 -7.35 -6.56
CA ASP A 158 2.53 -6.11 -7.35
C ASP A 158 1.62 -6.17 -8.60
N ARG A 159 1.17 -7.37 -9.01
CA ARG A 159 0.12 -7.57 -10.01
C ARG A 159 -1.24 -7.70 -9.36
N PHE A 160 -2.28 -7.24 -10.03
CA PHE A 160 -3.63 -7.75 -9.75
C PHE A 160 -3.83 -9.11 -10.44
N ILE A 161 -5.05 -9.63 -10.32
CA ILE A 161 -5.46 -10.89 -10.91
C ILE A 161 -5.91 -10.66 -12.36
N TRP A 162 -5.03 -10.92 -13.33
CA TRP A 162 -5.27 -10.64 -14.75
C TRP A 162 -6.22 -11.63 -15.41
N ASN A 163 -6.00 -12.93 -15.21
CA ASN A 163 -6.75 -14.00 -15.87
C ASN A 163 -6.86 -15.20 -14.92
N ILE A 164 -7.83 -15.15 -14.02
CA ILE A 164 -8.36 -16.40 -13.48
C ILE A 164 -9.64 -16.68 -14.25
N GLU A 165 -9.50 -17.49 -15.29
CA GLU A 165 -10.65 -18.16 -15.89
C GLU A 165 -11.44 -18.84 -14.77
N ASN A 166 -12.75 -18.60 -14.72
CA ASN A 166 -13.67 -19.20 -13.75
C ASN A 166 -13.62 -18.63 -12.32
N VAL A 167 -13.08 -17.43 -12.11
CA VAL A 167 -13.36 -16.64 -10.90
C VAL A 167 -14.42 -15.60 -11.19
N ASP A 168 -15.48 -15.63 -10.38
CA ASP A 168 -16.55 -14.64 -10.45
C ASP A 168 -15.97 -13.24 -10.15
N LYS A 169 -16.07 -12.33 -11.13
CA LYS A 169 -15.55 -10.96 -11.02
C LYS A 169 -16.31 -10.11 -10.00
N ARG A 170 -17.44 -10.58 -9.49
CA ARG A 170 -18.18 -9.93 -8.40
C ARG A 170 -17.52 -10.16 -7.03
N ILE A 171 -16.59 -11.11 -6.91
CA ILE A 171 -15.91 -11.39 -5.65
C ILE A 171 -15.06 -10.17 -5.25
N PRO A 172 -15.26 -9.61 -4.04
CA PRO A 172 -14.46 -8.50 -3.54
C PRO A 172 -13.07 -8.97 -3.15
N ILE A 173 -12.13 -8.86 -4.09
CA ILE A 173 -10.72 -9.14 -3.84
C ILE A 173 -9.98 -7.81 -3.62
N CYS A 174 -9.23 -7.75 -2.53
CA CYS A 174 -8.41 -6.60 -2.18
C CYS A 174 -7.05 -6.68 -2.88
N VAL A 175 -6.60 -5.61 -3.51
CA VAL A 175 -5.34 -5.52 -4.28
C VAL A 175 -4.63 -4.21 -3.95
N TYR A 176 -3.31 -4.12 -4.18
CA TYR A 176 -2.58 -2.86 -3.97
C TYR A 176 -2.81 -1.81 -5.06
N ALA A 177 -3.02 -2.26 -6.30
CA ALA A 177 -3.37 -1.42 -7.43
C ALA A 177 -4.11 -2.24 -8.49
N THR A 178 -4.93 -1.56 -9.30
CA THR A 178 -5.68 -2.17 -10.40
C THR A 178 -6.03 -1.12 -11.46
N PRO A 179 -6.21 -1.52 -12.74
CA PRO A 179 -6.83 -0.68 -13.77
C PRO A 179 -8.18 -0.12 -13.33
N ILE A 180 -8.49 1.13 -13.70
CA ILE A 180 -9.77 1.77 -13.35
C ILE A 180 -10.99 1.02 -13.90
N ASN A 181 -10.83 0.33 -15.03
CA ASN A 181 -11.90 -0.45 -15.65
C ASN A 181 -12.17 -1.82 -14.97
N LEU A 182 -11.46 -2.14 -13.88
CA LEU A 182 -11.67 -3.37 -13.11
C LEU A 182 -12.19 -3.08 -11.69
N ASN A 183 -13.08 -3.95 -11.21
CA ASN A 183 -13.78 -3.78 -9.93
C ASN A 183 -13.07 -4.52 -8.78
N TYR A 184 -11.83 -4.15 -8.48
CA TYR A 184 -11.13 -4.66 -7.29
C TYR A 184 -11.12 -3.63 -6.16
N ILE A 185 -11.02 -4.11 -4.92
CA ILE A 185 -10.91 -3.23 -3.74
C ILE A 185 -9.45 -2.82 -3.58
N ILE A 186 -9.15 -1.55 -3.75
CA ILE A 186 -7.79 -1.05 -3.56
C ILE A 186 -7.51 -0.89 -2.07
N ILE A 187 -6.41 -1.46 -1.60
CA ILE A 187 -5.93 -1.32 -0.23
C ILE A 187 -4.54 -0.68 -0.18
N PRO A 188 -4.16 -0.02 0.93
CA PRO A 188 -2.81 0.49 1.14
C PRO A 188 -1.77 -0.61 0.96
N ASP A 189 -0.71 -0.30 0.21
CA ASP A 189 0.43 -1.20 0.05
C ASP A 189 1.22 -1.35 1.35
N ASN A 190 1.97 -2.44 1.48
CA ASN A 190 2.66 -2.80 2.72
C ASN A 190 3.67 -1.74 3.21
N THR A 191 4.14 -0.85 2.34
CA THR A 191 5.10 0.21 2.73
C THR A 191 4.43 1.36 3.50
N PHE A 192 3.10 1.46 3.52
CA PHE A 192 2.40 2.31 4.50
C PHE A 192 2.56 1.80 5.94
N TYR A 193 2.92 0.53 6.14
CA TYR A 193 3.04 -0.03 7.49
C TYR A 193 4.48 -0.01 7.96
N ILE A 194 5.38 -0.50 7.11
CA ILE A 194 6.81 -0.63 7.40
C ILE A 194 7.59 -0.35 6.11
N LEU A 195 8.48 0.63 6.17
CA LEU A 195 9.51 0.87 5.16
C LEU A 195 10.88 0.65 5.78
N ASN A 196 11.69 -0.18 5.14
CA ASN A 196 13.07 -0.36 5.54
C ASN A 196 13.99 0.28 4.49
N GLU A 197 14.84 1.19 4.95
CA GLU A 197 15.79 1.95 4.12
C GLU A 197 17.06 1.16 3.76
N GLN A 198 17.15 -0.12 4.08
CA GLN A 198 18.33 -0.94 3.75
C GLN A 198 17.95 -2.17 2.93
N LYS A 199 16.78 -2.75 3.22
CA LYS A 199 16.30 -3.99 2.62
C LYS A 199 14.82 -3.89 2.28
N ARG A 200 14.47 -4.09 1.01
CA ARG A 200 13.07 -4.16 0.57
C ARG A 200 12.36 -5.29 1.34
N TYR A 201 11.17 -4.99 1.87
CA TYR A 201 10.33 -5.95 2.60
C TYR A 201 10.97 -6.55 3.87
N ALA A 202 11.85 -5.82 4.57
CA ALA A 202 12.25 -6.26 5.90
C ALA A 202 11.05 -6.20 6.87
N SER A 203 11.02 -7.11 7.85
CA SER A 203 10.00 -7.17 8.90
C SER A 203 10.12 -6.03 9.92
N THR A 204 11.26 -5.37 9.96
CA THR A 204 11.55 -4.19 10.80
C THR A 204 11.80 -2.98 9.91
N GLY A 205 11.42 -1.80 10.38
CA GLY A 205 11.60 -0.57 9.64
C GLY A 205 10.83 0.58 10.27
N LEU A 206 10.70 1.65 9.51
CA LEU A 206 10.03 2.87 9.92
C LEU A 206 8.54 2.75 9.67
N ASP A 207 7.74 3.10 10.67
CA ASP A 207 6.29 3.24 10.50
C ASP A 207 5.94 4.47 9.64
N TRP A 208 4.67 4.62 9.26
CA TRP A 208 4.25 5.72 8.41
C TRP A 208 4.58 7.11 8.98
N ALA A 209 4.46 7.30 10.29
CA ALA A 209 4.73 8.59 10.93
C ALA A 209 6.23 8.91 10.89
N GLN A 210 7.08 7.91 11.12
CA GLN A 210 8.53 8.01 11.02
C GLN A 210 8.97 8.22 9.55
N GLN A 211 8.36 7.50 8.61
CA GLN A 211 8.59 7.69 7.18
C GLN A 211 8.30 9.13 6.77
N LYS A 212 7.15 9.71 7.15
CA LYS A 212 6.82 11.12 6.83
C LYS A 212 7.92 12.09 7.25
N LYS A 213 8.53 11.89 8.41
CA LYS A 213 9.63 12.74 8.91
C LYS A 213 10.87 12.66 8.01
N LEU A 214 11.16 11.52 7.40
CA LEU A 214 12.28 11.39 6.45
C LEU A 214 12.10 12.24 5.19
N PHE A 215 10.85 12.41 4.77
CA PHE A 215 10.48 13.13 3.54
C PHE A 215 10.14 14.60 3.78
N THR A 216 10.43 15.15 4.97
CA THR A 216 10.24 16.57 5.26
C THR A 216 10.93 17.43 4.19
N TYR A 217 10.15 18.28 3.51
CA TYR A 217 10.60 19.04 2.35
C TYR A 217 11.72 20.04 2.66
N SER A 218 12.47 20.43 1.62
CA SER A 218 13.41 21.56 1.67
C SER A 218 12.75 22.83 1.14
N ASN A 219 13.03 23.98 1.78
CA ASN A 219 12.57 25.29 1.28
C ASN A 219 13.31 25.70 0.00
N THR A 220 14.53 25.22 -0.19
CA THR A 220 15.32 25.45 -1.41
C THR A 220 15.33 24.18 -2.26
N LYS A 221 15.06 24.36 -3.56
CA LYS A 221 14.94 23.27 -4.53
C LYS A 221 15.95 23.46 -5.66
N LYS A 222 16.77 22.45 -5.93
CA LYS A 222 17.62 22.36 -7.12
C LYS A 222 16.73 22.27 -8.35
N ASN A 223 16.99 23.11 -9.36
CA ASN A 223 16.23 23.14 -10.61
C ASN A 223 16.59 21.96 -11.53
N LEU A 224 16.37 20.74 -11.04
CA LEU A 224 16.67 19.48 -11.71
C LEU A 224 15.44 18.57 -11.67
N ILE A 225 15.33 17.70 -12.68
CA ILE A 225 14.45 16.54 -12.67
C ILE A 225 15.20 15.36 -12.10
N PHE A 226 14.62 14.75 -11.08
CA PHE A 226 15.25 13.65 -10.38
C PHE A 226 14.45 12.35 -10.52
N PHE A 227 15.15 11.30 -10.92
CA PHE A 227 14.72 9.93 -10.82
C PHE A 227 15.87 9.05 -10.33
N ARG A 228 15.58 8.22 -9.33
CA ARG A 228 16.47 7.12 -8.95
C ARG A 228 15.66 5.87 -8.66
N GLY A 229 16.00 4.73 -9.28
CA GLY A 229 15.24 3.48 -9.09
C GLY A 229 15.87 2.28 -9.76
N VAL A 230 15.47 1.06 -9.37
CA VAL A 230 15.89 -0.16 -10.07
C VAL A 230 15.20 -0.19 -11.44
N ASP A 231 15.89 -0.62 -12.49
CA ASP A 231 15.21 -0.89 -13.75
C ASP A 231 14.39 -2.17 -13.63
N THR A 232 13.10 -2.00 -13.36
CA THR A 232 12.12 -3.09 -13.21
C THR A 232 11.24 -3.22 -14.44
N THR A 233 11.42 -2.34 -15.43
CA THR A 233 10.56 -2.24 -16.61
C THR A 233 11.09 -3.04 -17.80
N ASN A 234 12.33 -3.53 -17.70
CA ASN A 234 13.02 -4.29 -18.74
C ASN A 234 12.29 -5.56 -19.19
N LEU A 235 11.41 -6.12 -18.36
CA LEU A 235 10.60 -7.30 -18.69
C LEU A 235 9.29 -6.97 -19.44
N ASN A 236 8.91 -5.70 -19.50
CA ASN A 236 7.62 -5.29 -20.05
C ASN A 236 7.81 -4.14 -21.06
N HIS A 237 7.66 -2.89 -20.61
CA HIS A 237 7.59 -1.72 -21.49
C HIS A 237 8.92 -0.96 -21.65
N ASN A 238 9.97 -1.36 -20.94
CA ASN A 238 11.36 -0.84 -21.01
C ASN A 238 11.54 0.69 -20.92
N LEU A 239 10.50 1.41 -20.49
CA LEU A 239 10.45 2.88 -20.42
C LEU A 239 11.67 3.47 -19.71
N ARG A 240 12.10 2.85 -18.60
CA ARG A 240 13.20 3.38 -17.79
C ARG A 240 14.53 3.38 -18.55
N GLN A 241 14.79 2.35 -19.34
CA GLN A 241 16.01 2.27 -20.16
C GLN A 241 15.95 3.21 -21.34
N VAL A 242 14.81 3.29 -22.02
CA VAL A 242 14.68 4.17 -23.18
C VAL A 242 14.90 5.64 -22.79
N ILE A 243 14.33 6.09 -21.65
CA ILE A 243 14.60 7.44 -21.11
C ILE A 243 16.11 7.63 -20.90
N LYS A 244 16.79 6.67 -20.27
CA LYS A 244 18.23 6.74 -20.02
C LYS A 244 19.04 6.81 -21.32
N SER A 245 18.73 5.96 -22.28
CA SER A 245 19.39 5.94 -23.59
C SER A 245 19.18 7.25 -24.33
N LYS A 246 17.95 7.78 -24.38
CA LYS A 246 17.63 9.07 -25.00
C LYS A 246 18.38 10.22 -24.37
N LEU A 247 18.47 10.25 -23.04
CA LEU A 247 19.21 11.27 -22.31
C LEU A 247 20.70 11.32 -22.72
N ASN A 248 21.32 10.17 -23.02
CA ASN A 248 22.71 10.13 -23.48
C ASN A 248 22.91 10.86 -24.82
N TYR A 249 21.92 10.81 -25.70
CA TYR A 249 21.94 11.42 -27.04
C TYR A 249 21.18 12.76 -27.11
N GLU A 250 20.74 13.31 -25.98
CA GLU A 250 19.99 14.57 -25.95
C GLU A 250 20.83 15.74 -26.49
N LYS A 251 20.23 16.49 -27.42
CA LYS A 251 20.85 17.68 -28.06
C LYS A 251 20.62 18.96 -27.26
N ASP A 252 19.50 19.04 -26.54
CA ASP A 252 19.21 20.13 -25.62
C ASP A 252 20.12 20.01 -24.38
N LYS A 253 21.23 20.77 -24.40
CA LYS A 253 22.24 20.76 -23.34
C LYS A 253 21.68 21.22 -21.99
N GLU A 254 20.68 22.09 -21.97
CA GLU A 254 20.08 22.56 -20.74
C GLU A 254 19.24 21.44 -20.10
N PHE A 255 18.32 20.85 -20.86
CA PHE A 255 17.51 19.73 -20.39
C PHE A 255 18.37 18.53 -19.98
N LYS A 256 19.41 18.21 -20.77
CA LYS A 256 20.36 17.14 -20.45
C LYS A 256 21.04 17.35 -19.10
N LYS A 257 21.48 18.58 -18.80
CA LYS A 257 22.07 18.94 -17.49
C LYS A 257 21.03 18.93 -16.37
N ALA A 258 19.77 19.26 -16.67
CA ALA A 258 18.69 19.28 -15.70
C ALA A 258 18.23 17.87 -15.27
N MET A 259 18.43 16.85 -16.11
CA MET A 259 17.95 15.50 -15.85
C MET A 259 18.96 14.68 -15.03
N LYS A 260 18.72 14.54 -13.72
CA LYS A 260 19.42 13.62 -12.84
C LYS A 260 18.72 12.27 -12.79
N TYR A 261 19.16 11.37 -13.68
CA TYR A 261 18.54 10.06 -13.89
C TYR A 261 19.52 8.92 -13.59
N GLU A 262 19.24 8.13 -12.56
CA GLU A 262 20.16 7.10 -12.08
C GLU A 262 19.46 5.76 -11.80
N PHE A 263 20.12 4.65 -12.16
CA PHE A 263 19.66 3.33 -11.72
C PHE A 263 20.26 2.93 -10.38
N LEU A 264 19.39 2.40 -9.53
CA LEU A 264 19.80 1.74 -8.29
C LEU A 264 20.39 0.38 -8.62
N THR A 265 21.54 0.12 -8.01
CA THR A 265 22.23 -1.15 -7.89
C THR A 265 22.32 -1.48 -6.40
N HIS A 266 22.68 -2.72 -6.07
CA HIS A 266 22.91 -3.12 -4.68
C HIS A 266 24.02 -2.31 -3.99
N LYS A 267 24.96 -1.74 -4.76
CA LYS A 267 26.13 -1.00 -4.23
C LYS A 267 25.86 0.49 -3.98
N ASN A 268 24.79 1.06 -4.55
CA ASN A 268 24.52 2.50 -4.50
C ASN A 268 23.14 2.81 -3.90
N TYR A 269 22.58 1.90 -3.10
CA TYR A 269 21.37 2.19 -2.36
C TYR A 269 21.59 3.42 -1.48
N LYS A 270 20.81 4.48 -1.72
CA LYS A 270 20.84 5.70 -0.92
C LYS A 270 19.48 5.97 -0.31
N SER A 271 19.50 6.64 0.84
CA SER A 271 18.29 7.10 1.49
C SER A 271 17.48 8.00 0.56
N VAL A 272 16.18 7.79 0.57
CA VAL A 272 15.15 8.57 -0.10
C VAL A 272 15.08 10.03 0.34
N LYS A 273 15.82 10.40 1.41
CA LYS A 273 15.95 11.78 1.92
C LYS A 273 16.38 12.79 0.87
N GLU A 274 17.16 12.41 -0.12
CA GLU A 274 17.64 13.35 -1.15
C GLU A 274 16.51 13.87 -2.06
N PHE A 275 15.37 13.17 -2.14
CA PHE A 275 14.29 13.50 -3.07
C PHE A 275 13.73 14.90 -2.78
N LYS A 276 13.75 15.31 -1.50
CA LYS A 276 13.29 16.62 -1.06
C LYS A 276 14.09 17.80 -1.63
N GLU A 277 15.27 17.58 -2.18
CA GLU A 277 16.14 18.65 -2.68
C GLU A 277 15.79 19.07 -4.11
N TYR A 278 15.04 18.27 -4.86
CA TYR A 278 14.84 18.49 -6.29
C TYR A 278 13.50 19.14 -6.60
N LYS A 279 13.50 20.08 -7.54
CA LYS A 279 12.29 20.80 -7.98
C LYS A 279 11.30 19.86 -8.65
N PHE A 280 11.78 18.94 -9.47
CA PHE A 280 10.95 17.96 -10.17
C PHE A 280 11.28 16.54 -9.74
N LEU A 281 10.24 15.75 -9.47
CA LEU A 281 10.36 14.34 -9.12
C LEU A 281 9.58 13.50 -10.14
N LEU A 282 10.29 12.58 -10.78
CA LEU A 282 9.71 11.69 -11.79
C LEU A 282 9.22 10.40 -11.13
N ASN A 283 7.93 10.10 -11.26
CA ASN A 283 7.35 8.81 -10.91
C ASN A 283 7.21 7.96 -12.18
N LEU A 284 8.02 6.90 -12.28
CA LEU A 284 7.95 5.93 -13.36
C LEU A 284 7.27 4.64 -12.88
N PRO A 285 6.44 3.99 -13.71
CA PRO A 285 5.90 2.66 -13.44
C PRO A 285 7.04 1.66 -13.21
N GLY A 286 6.76 0.65 -12.39
CA GLY A 286 7.68 -0.46 -12.11
C GLY A 286 7.54 -1.58 -13.14
N ARG A 287 7.75 -2.83 -12.70
CA ARG A 287 7.43 -4.01 -13.52
C ARG A 287 5.97 -4.01 -13.97
N TYR A 288 5.09 -3.52 -13.10
CA TYR A 288 3.68 -3.29 -13.41
C TYR A 288 3.40 -1.79 -13.58
N PRO A 289 2.30 -1.41 -14.25
CA PRO A 289 1.87 -0.02 -14.53
C PRO A 289 1.67 0.95 -13.35
N TRP A 290 2.24 0.69 -12.17
CA TRP A 290 2.12 1.53 -10.99
C TRP A 290 3.40 1.50 -10.14
N SER A 291 3.45 2.33 -9.09
CA SER A 291 4.64 2.51 -8.23
C SER A 291 4.24 2.88 -6.80
N THR A 292 4.82 2.19 -5.81
CA THR A 292 4.63 2.53 -4.38
C THR A 292 5.30 3.85 -3.99
N ARG A 293 6.11 4.46 -4.86
CA ARG A 293 6.88 5.67 -4.58
C ARG A 293 6.03 6.93 -4.46
N LEU A 294 4.91 6.99 -5.16
CA LEU A 294 4.17 8.24 -5.42
C LEU A 294 3.83 9.02 -4.14
N LYS A 295 3.38 8.33 -3.08
CA LYS A 295 3.11 8.94 -1.76
C LYS A 295 4.29 9.72 -1.18
N TYR A 296 5.51 9.23 -1.36
CA TYR A 296 6.71 9.88 -0.84
C TYR A 296 7.08 11.14 -1.62
N LEU A 297 6.75 11.16 -2.92
CA LEU A 297 7.03 12.32 -3.76
C LEU A 297 6.14 13.50 -3.36
N TYR A 298 4.87 13.24 -3.02
CA TYR A 298 3.96 14.28 -2.52
C TYR A 298 4.47 14.94 -1.24
N LEU A 299 5.08 14.18 -0.33
CA LEU A 299 5.68 14.72 0.90
C LEU A 299 6.85 15.66 0.65
N SER A 300 7.45 15.59 -0.54
CA SER A 300 8.62 16.41 -0.87
C SER A 300 8.25 17.85 -1.24
N LYS A 301 6.99 18.22 -1.49
CA LYS A 301 6.61 19.55 -2.06
C LYS A 301 7.41 19.91 -3.33
N SER A 302 7.48 18.96 -4.25
CA SER A 302 8.11 19.12 -5.56
C SER A 302 7.05 19.03 -6.66
N PHE A 303 7.32 19.55 -7.86
CA PHE A 303 6.49 19.21 -9.02
C PHE A 303 6.67 17.72 -9.32
N ILE A 304 5.58 16.97 -9.36
CA ILE A 304 5.61 15.54 -9.64
C ILE A 304 5.20 15.32 -11.08
N ILE A 305 6.08 14.68 -11.85
CA ILE A 305 5.80 14.21 -13.20
C ILE A 305 5.46 12.73 -13.08
N ASN A 306 4.19 12.39 -13.21
CA ASN A 306 3.68 11.05 -13.01
C ASN A 306 3.39 10.39 -14.36
N ILE A 307 4.07 9.30 -14.67
CA ILE A 307 3.81 8.53 -15.89
C ILE A 307 2.79 7.45 -15.58
N ARG A 308 1.61 7.53 -16.21
CA ARG A 308 0.54 6.54 -16.11
C ARG A 308 0.54 5.69 -17.37
N VAL A 309 0.29 4.40 -17.22
CA VAL A 309 0.32 3.46 -18.35
C VAL A 309 -1.06 2.87 -18.54
N LYS A 310 -1.54 2.92 -19.78
CA LYS A 310 -2.65 2.11 -20.28
C LYS A 310 -2.08 0.91 -21.02
N THR A 311 -2.61 -0.28 -20.81
CA THR A 311 -2.21 -1.47 -21.57
C THR A 311 -3.23 -1.72 -22.67
N LEU A 312 -2.80 -1.89 -23.91
CA LEU A 312 -3.64 -2.14 -25.08
C LEU A 312 -3.17 -3.40 -25.81
N GLY A 313 -4.05 -4.06 -26.57
CA GLY A 313 -3.73 -5.28 -27.34
C GLY A 313 -4.46 -6.49 -26.79
N ASP A 314 -3.75 -7.58 -26.52
CA ASP A 314 -4.33 -8.82 -25.96
C ASP A 314 -4.97 -8.58 -24.59
N VAL A 315 -4.49 -7.58 -23.86
CA VAL A 315 -5.21 -7.04 -22.71
C VAL A 315 -5.41 -5.54 -22.83
N ASN A 316 -6.61 -5.10 -22.43
CA ASN A 316 -7.03 -3.71 -22.49
C ASN A 316 -7.31 -3.20 -21.06
N ASP A 317 -6.26 -2.69 -20.44
CA ASP A 317 -6.30 -2.07 -19.11
C ASP A 317 -6.26 -0.56 -19.24
N ASP A 318 -7.17 0.11 -18.54
CA ASP A 318 -7.05 1.56 -18.31
C ASP A 318 -5.89 1.89 -17.36
N VAL A 319 -5.68 3.20 -17.12
CA VAL A 319 -4.69 3.63 -16.14
C VAL A 319 -4.95 3.01 -14.77
N TYR A 320 -3.88 2.73 -14.04
CA TYR A 320 -3.96 2.05 -12.76
C TYR A 320 -4.18 3.04 -11.64
N ASN A 321 -5.06 2.68 -10.71
CA ASN A 321 -5.19 3.32 -9.42
C ASN A 321 -4.53 2.45 -8.34
N SER A 322 -3.76 3.09 -7.49
CA SER A 322 -3.32 2.60 -6.18
C SER A 322 -4.07 3.34 -5.07
N PHE A 323 -3.83 2.95 -3.81
CA PHE A 323 -4.44 3.63 -2.68
C PHE A 323 -4.13 5.14 -2.64
N VAL A 324 -2.97 5.55 -3.16
CA VAL A 324 -2.57 6.97 -3.21
C VAL A 324 -3.44 7.76 -4.17
N ASP A 325 -3.81 7.16 -5.30
CA ASP A 325 -4.61 7.79 -6.35
C ASP A 325 -6.07 8.00 -5.91
N LEU A 326 -6.54 7.20 -4.94
CA LEU A 326 -7.83 7.42 -4.27
C LEU A 326 -7.82 8.65 -3.34
N LEU A 327 -6.64 9.05 -2.84
CA LEU A 327 -6.47 10.16 -1.91
C LEU A 327 -6.21 11.47 -2.63
N VAL A 328 -5.29 11.44 -3.60
CA VAL A 328 -4.76 12.63 -4.28
C VAL A 328 -5.35 12.71 -5.69
N PRO A 329 -6.20 13.70 -5.98
CA PRO A 329 -6.75 13.88 -7.32
C PRO A 329 -5.67 14.03 -8.39
N ASP A 330 -5.93 13.44 -9.56
CA ASP A 330 -5.02 13.44 -10.72
C ASP A 330 -4.52 14.84 -11.12
N ASN A 331 -5.36 15.86 -10.98
CA ASN A 331 -5.05 17.22 -11.40
C ASN A 331 -4.06 17.96 -10.46
N LEU A 332 -3.65 17.33 -9.36
CA LEU A 332 -2.67 17.87 -8.41
C LEU A 332 -1.21 17.46 -8.71
N CYS A 333 -1.00 16.60 -9.70
CA CYS A 333 0.32 16.33 -10.28
C CYS A 333 0.30 16.54 -11.80
N ILE A 334 1.47 16.43 -12.43
CA ILE A 334 1.61 16.54 -13.89
C ILE A 334 1.60 15.13 -14.46
N ASN A 335 0.45 14.68 -14.94
CA ASN A 335 0.29 13.35 -15.51
C ASN A 335 0.72 13.30 -16.99
N ILE A 336 1.45 12.25 -17.36
CA ILE A 336 1.69 11.84 -18.75
C ILE A 336 1.15 10.43 -18.93
N ASP A 337 0.19 10.28 -19.82
CA ASP A 337 -0.33 8.97 -20.20
C ASP A 337 0.51 8.37 -21.33
N MET A 338 0.88 7.10 -21.16
CA MET A 338 1.59 6.26 -22.11
C MET A 338 0.72 5.07 -22.46
N ASN A 339 0.55 4.80 -23.76
CA ASN A 339 -0.02 3.53 -24.18
C ASN A 339 1.10 2.49 -24.30
N TYR A 340 0.92 1.35 -23.65
CA TYR A 340 1.77 0.17 -23.76
C TYR A 340 1.00 -0.92 -24.50
N TYR A 341 1.49 -1.31 -25.67
CA TYR A 341 0.89 -2.36 -26.47
C TYR A 341 1.49 -3.71 -26.07
N TYR A 342 0.65 -4.57 -25.49
CA TYR A 342 0.96 -5.91 -25.01
C TYR A 342 0.50 -6.97 -26.03
N ASN A 343 1.36 -7.96 -26.25
CA ASN A 343 1.11 -9.10 -27.12
C ASN A 343 1.64 -10.36 -26.45
N ASP A 344 0.73 -11.26 -26.11
CA ASP A 344 0.99 -12.62 -25.65
C ASP A 344 1.01 -13.60 -26.84
N ASN A 345 0.41 -13.23 -27.97
CA ASN A 345 0.34 -14.07 -29.16
C ASN A 345 1.61 -13.97 -30.02
N ASP A 346 2.43 -15.01 -29.97
CA ASP A 346 3.64 -15.15 -30.81
C ASP A 346 3.35 -15.14 -32.33
N ASN A 347 2.08 -15.36 -32.73
CA ASN A 347 1.64 -15.39 -34.13
C ASN A 347 1.40 -14.00 -34.74
N ASP A 348 1.24 -12.95 -33.91
CA ASP A 348 1.06 -11.59 -34.39
C ASP A 348 2.40 -10.97 -34.80
N ASN A 349 2.43 -10.14 -35.86
CA ASN A 349 3.65 -9.49 -36.34
C ASN A 349 4.33 -8.69 -35.20
N PRO A 350 5.39 -9.22 -34.56
CA PRO A 350 5.93 -8.67 -33.31
C PRO A 350 6.50 -7.27 -33.54
N ASN A 351 6.84 -6.94 -34.79
CA ASN A 351 7.35 -5.63 -35.17
C ASN A 351 6.31 -4.50 -35.04
N LYS A 352 5.00 -4.79 -35.06
CA LYS A 352 3.96 -3.76 -34.96
C LYS A 352 3.95 -3.12 -33.56
N TYR A 353 3.77 -3.93 -32.52
CA TYR A 353 3.70 -3.42 -31.15
C TYR A 353 5.02 -2.87 -30.64
N VAL A 354 6.16 -3.44 -31.05
CA VAL A 354 7.48 -2.89 -30.74
C VAL A 354 7.64 -1.45 -31.26
N LYS A 355 7.27 -1.20 -32.53
CA LYS A 355 7.33 0.15 -33.12
C LYS A 355 6.41 1.13 -32.39
N GLN A 356 5.19 0.69 -32.05
CA GLN A 356 4.24 1.53 -31.32
C GLN A 356 4.72 1.84 -29.89
N ASN A 357 5.29 0.87 -29.18
CA ASN A 357 5.87 1.06 -27.85
C ASN A 357 7.07 2.02 -27.87
N ILE A 358 7.93 1.93 -28.88
CA ILE A 358 9.04 2.89 -29.09
C ILE A 358 8.48 4.29 -29.31
N TYR A 359 7.44 4.43 -30.15
CA TYR A 359 6.79 5.71 -30.42
C TYR A 359 6.20 6.33 -29.13
N GLU A 360 5.40 5.57 -28.38
CA GLU A 360 4.78 6.06 -27.14
C GLU A 360 5.83 6.41 -26.08
N THR A 361 6.92 5.64 -25.99
CA THR A 361 8.02 5.94 -25.09
C THR A 361 8.76 7.23 -25.47
N ASN A 362 8.97 7.47 -26.77
CA ASN A 362 9.57 8.72 -27.27
C ASN A 362 8.68 9.92 -26.93
N LYS A 363 7.38 9.78 -27.13
CA LYS A 363 6.38 10.80 -26.78
C LYS A 363 6.39 11.12 -25.28
N VAL A 364 6.56 10.12 -24.41
CA VAL A 364 6.74 10.36 -22.96
C VAL A 364 8.00 11.19 -22.69
N TYR A 365 9.13 10.83 -23.29
CA TYR A 365 10.39 11.56 -23.12
C TYR A 365 10.28 13.03 -23.56
N GLU A 366 9.71 13.29 -24.74
CA GLU A 366 9.50 14.66 -25.23
C GLU A 366 8.55 15.47 -24.33
N LYS A 367 7.50 14.85 -23.79
CA LYS A 367 6.61 15.50 -22.81
C LYS A 367 7.34 15.87 -21.51
N ILE A 368 8.22 15.00 -21.00
CA ILE A 368 9.05 15.33 -19.81
C ILE A 368 9.89 16.58 -20.08
N LYS A 369 10.50 16.67 -21.28
CA LYS A 369 11.30 17.82 -21.71
C LYS A 369 10.46 19.10 -21.82
N GLN A 370 9.27 19.02 -22.42
CA GLN A 370 8.35 20.15 -22.50
C GLN A 370 7.94 20.65 -21.11
N ILE A 371 7.63 19.74 -20.18
CA ILE A 371 7.27 20.09 -18.80
C ILE A 371 8.44 20.79 -18.09
N TYR A 372 9.67 20.32 -18.27
CA TYR A 372 10.84 21.01 -17.71
C TYR A 372 10.87 22.47 -18.15
N HIS A 373 10.81 22.73 -19.46
CA HIS A 373 10.89 24.10 -19.98
C HIS A 373 9.72 24.98 -19.55
N GLN A 374 8.52 24.40 -19.47
CA GLN A 374 7.32 25.12 -19.03
C GLN A 374 7.36 25.50 -17.53
N TYR A 375 7.99 24.69 -16.69
CA TYR A 375 7.94 24.84 -15.23
C TYR A 375 9.27 25.23 -14.58
N LYS A 376 10.41 25.26 -15.30
CA LYS A 376 11.75 25.49 -14.71
C LYS A 376 11.86 26.79 -13.91
N ASN A 377 11.13 27.83 -14.32
CA ASN A 377 11.13 29.13 -13.64
C ASN A 377 10.06 29.23 -12.53
N LYS A 378 9.20 28.21 -12.35
CA LYS A 378 8.17 28.19 -11.31
C LYS A 378 8.72 27.60 -10.01
N ASN A 379 8.25 28.11 -8.88
CA ASN A 379 8.58 27.57 -7.56
C ASN A 379 7.50 26.55 -7.11
N PRO A 380 7.83 25.27 -6.90
CA PRO A 380 6.84 24.29 -6.45
C PRO A 380 6.30 24.59 -5.05
N ILE A 381 7.04 25.31 -4.20
CA ILE A 381 6.61 25.68 -2.84
C ILE A 381 5.44 26.67 -2.88
N GLU A 382 5.39 27.53 -3.89
CA GLU A 382 4.32 28.52 -4.09
C GLU A 382 3.11 27.92 -4.83
N SER A 383 3.21 26.69 -5.35
CA SER A 383 2.13 26.05 -6.08
C SER A 383 1.05 25.54 -5.14
N THR A 384 -0.16 26.10 -5.25
CA THR A 384 -1.35 25.66 -4.51
C THR A 384 -1.64 24.18 -4.74
N LYS A 385 -1.46 23.66 -5.96
CA LYS A 385 -1.65 22.24 -6.28
C LYS A 385 -0.65 21.33 -5.55
N VAL A 386 0.62 21.74 -5.51
CA VAL A 386 1.67 20.99 -4.80
C VAL A 386 1.39 20.98 -3.30
N GLN A 387 0.99 22.12 -2.74
CA GLN A 387 0.64 22.25 -1.33
C GLN A 387 -0.58 21.38 -0.97
N GLN A 388 -1.64 21.39 -1.79
CA GLN A 388 -2.82 20.54 -1.60
C GLN A 388 -2.47 19.05 -1.63
N ALA A 389 -1.66 18.61 -2.58
CA ALA A 389 -1.23 17.21 -2.66
C ALA A 389 -0.41 16.78 -1.44
N TYR A 390 0.52 17.66 -1.02
CA TYR A 390 1.30 17.47 0.21
C TYR A 390 0.38 17.33 1.43
N ASP A 391 -0.59 18.23 1.60
CA ASP A 391 -1.47 18.23 2.77
C ASP A 391 -2.32 16.97 2.86
N LEU A 392 -2.83 16.46 1.72
CA LEU A 392 -3.61 15.22 1.68
C LEU A 392 -2.79 14.03 2.19
N ILE A 393 -1.55 13.87 1.73
CA ILE A 393 -0.69 12.75 2.14
C ILE A 393 -0.10 12.96 3.54
N ASN A 394 0.26 14.18 3.90
CA ASN A 394 0.86 14.49 5.20
C ASN A 394 -0.17 14.31 6.34
N LYS A 395 -1.44 14.66 6.10
CA LYS A 395 -2.53 14.44 7.06
C LYS A 395 -2.90 12.98 7.23
N LEU A 396 -2.66 12.13 6.22
CA LEU A 396 -2.91 10.70 6.31
C LEU A 396 -2.11 10.09 7.48
N ASP A 397 -2.82 9.56 8.47
CA ASP A 397 -2.26 8.81 9.59
C ASP A 397 -2.67 7.34 9.59
N ILE A 398 -2.09 6.56 10.50
CA ILE A 398 -2.38 5.12 10.59
C ILE A 398 -3.82 4.85 11.06
N LYS A 399 -4.43 5.76 11.81
CA LYS A 399 -5.82 5.61 12.30
C LYS A 399 -6.80 5.75 11.13
N GLN A 400 -6.57 6.67 10.21
CA GLN A 400 -7.37 6.82 9.00
C GLN A 400 -7.26 5.58 8.10
N ILE A 401 -6.06 5.00 8.00
CA ILE A 401 -5.87 3.71 7.33
C ILE A 401 -6.68 2.61 8.04
N TYR A 402 -6.66 2.54 9.38
CA TYR A 402 -7.49 1.57 10.11
C TYR A 402 -8.99 1.79 9.89
N GLN A 403 -9.45 3.04 9.89
CA GLN A 403 -10.85 3.38 9.60
C GLN A 403 -11.26 2.92 8.20
N TYR A 404 -10.39 3.10 7.21
CA TYR A 404 -10.62 2.62 5.85
C TYR A 404 -10.81 1.09 5.79
N TYR A 405 -9.89 0.34 6.41
CA TYR A 405 -10.01 -1.12 6.50
C TYR A 405 -11.24 -1.56 7.29
N TYR A 406 -11.55 -0.91 8.41
CA TYR A 406 -12.74 -1.22 9.20
C TYR A 406 -14.03 -1.01 8.40
N LYS A 407 -14.15 0.10 7.66
CA LYS A 407 -15.30 0.33 6.77
C LYS A 407 -15.41 -0.77 5.71
N MET A 408 -14.30 -1.14 5.09
CA MET A 408 -14.23 -2.25 4.13
C MET A 408 -14.70 -3.58 4.77
N ILE A 409 -14.24 -3.90 5.99
CA ILE A 409 -14.68 -5.07 6.76
C ILE A 409 -16.20 -5.06 6.96
N CYS A 410 -16.76 -3.94 7.42
CA CYS A 410 -18.19 -3.81 7.65
C CYS A 410 -19.01 -3.93 6.35
N LEU A 411 -18.48 -3.45 5.22
CA LEU A 411 -19.13 -3.62 3.91
C LEU A 411 -19.04 -5.08 3.43
N ASN A 412 -17.90 -5.75 3.63
CA ASN A 412 -17.74 -7.19 3.36
C ASN A 412 -18.70 -8.06 4.18
N GLN A 413 -18.97 -7.69 5.43
CA GLN A 413 -19.95 -8.42 6.24
C GLN A 413 -21.37 -8.30 5.66
N LYS A 414 -21.75 -7.13 5.14
CA LYS A 414 -23.10 -6.88 4.59
C LYS A 414 -23.41 -7.71 3.35
N ILE A 415 -22.41 -8.06 2.55
CA ILE A 415 -22.56 -8.91 1.37
C ILE A 415 -22.57 -10.41 1.71
N GLY A 416 -22.48 -10.78 3.00
CA GLY A 416 -22.67 -12.17 3.45
C GLY A 416 -21.49 -13.10 3.23
N LEU A 417 -20.27 -12.58 2.97
CA LEU A 417 -19.06 -13.41 2.95
C LEU A 417 -18.66 -13.82 4.36
N VAL A 418 -19.35 -14.80 4.93
CA VAL A 418 -19.03 -15.34 6.26
C VAL A 418 -18.01 -16.46 6.15
N PRO A 419 -17.08 -16.59 7.12
CA PRO A 419 -16.21 -17.75 7.14
C PRO A 419 -17.02 -19.00 7.52
N MET A 420 -16.70 -20.11 6.84
CA MET A 420 -17.20 -21.45 7.20
C MET A 420 -16.68 -21.90 8.57
#